data_AF-A0A4V2TTG7-F1
#
_entry.id   AF-A0A4V2TTG7-F1
#
_cell.length_a   1.000
_cell.length_b   1.000
_cell.length_c   1.000
_cell.angle_alpha   90.00
_cell.angle_beta   90.00
_cell.angle_gamma   90.00
#
_symmetry.space_group_name_H-M   'P 1'
#
loop_
_entity.id
_entity.type
_entity.pdbx_description
1 polymer ?
#
loop_
_entity_poly.entity_id
_entity_poly.type
_entity_poly.pdbx_seq_one_letter_code
_entity_poly.pdbx_strand_id
1 'polypeptide(L)' 'MRRVLDDSFKKMAVVLSYHKGSVEGATHELEIDPSRLSKWRFDRGYNGGTTLPKNHKITL' A
#
# COMPACT_ATOMS: atom_id res chain seq x y z
N MET A 1 11.54 -17.85 -10.87
CA MET A 1 11.64 -16.45 -11.32
C MET A 1 10.89 -15.56 -10.35
N ARG A 2 11.52 -14.54 -9.74
CA ARG A 2 10.78 -13.52 -8.98
C ARG A 2 10.20 -12.52 -9.99
N ARG A 3 8.87 -12.38 -10.05
CA ARG A 3 8.27 -11.21 -10.72
C ARG A 3 8.75 -9.96 -9.98
N VAL A 4 9.57 -9.16 -10.65
CA VAL A 4 9.95 -7.83 -10.17
C VAL A 4 8.77 -6.93 -10.47
N LEU A 5 8.15 -6.42 -9.42
CA LEU A 5 7.09 -5.43 -9.53
C LEU A 5 7.77 -4.07 -9.61
N ASP A 6 7.44 -3.28 -10.62
CA ASP A 6 8.02 -1.97 -10.83
C ASP A 6 7.48 -0.94 -9.83
N ASP A 7 8.13 0.21 -9.76
CA ASP A 7 7.82 1.23 -8.78
C ASP A 7 6.46 1.91 -9.00
N SER A 8 5.96 1.95 -10.25
CA SER A 8 4.63 2.46 -10.56
C SER A 8 3.56 1.51 -10.01
N PHE A 9 3.75 0.20 -10.20
CA PHE A 9 2.89 -0.82 -9.61
C PHE A 9 2.85 -0.72 -8.09
N LYS A 10 4.01 -0.56 -7.43
CA LYS A 10 4.08 -0.43 -5.97
C LYS A 10 3.35 0.80 -5.45
N LYS A 11 3.50 1.95 -6.11
CA LYS A 11 2.77 3.19 -5.77
C LYS A 11 1.26 3.01 -5.92
N MET A 12 0.82 2.41 -7.02
CA MET A 12 -0.60 2.09 -7.24
C MET A 12 -1.15 1.17 -6.15
N ALA A 13 -0.43 0.11 -5.79
CA ALA A 13 -0.84 -0.82 -4.74
C ALA A 13 -0.99 -0.11 -3.38
N VAL A 14 -0.06 0.79 -3.06
CA VAL A 14 -0.12 1.62 -1.85
C VAL A 14 -1.36 2.52 -1.86
N VAL A 15 -1.63 3.22 -2.96
CA VAL A 15 -2.85 4.06 -3.10
C VAL A 15 -4.12 3.23 -2.95
N LEU A 16 -4.20 2.08 -3.61
CA LEU A 16 -5.34 1.16 -3.51
C LEU A 16 -5.59 0.70 -2.06
N SER A 17 -4.52 0.42 -1.31
CA SER A 17 -4.62 0.01 0.10
C SER A 17 -5.23 1.09 1.01
N TYR A 18 -4.96 2.36 0.73
CA TYR A 18 -5.62 3.47 1.44
C TYR A 18 -7.06 3.63 0.99
N HIS A 19 -7.31 3.56 -0.32
CA HIS A 19 -8.66 3.68 -0.87
C HIS A 19 -9.61 2.61 -0.31
N LYS A 20 -9.13 1.37 -0.18
CA LYS A 20 -9.88 0.26 0.43
C LYS A 20 -9.90 0.30 1.96
N GLY A 21 -9.02 1.07 2.59
CA GLY A 21 -8.82 1.06 4.04
C GLY A 21 -8.21 -0.24 4.60
N SER A 22 -7.72 -1.14 3.74
CA SER A 22 -7.17 -2.45 4.15
C SER A 22 -6.03 -2.88 3.23
N VAL A 23 -4.95 -3.40 3.83
CA VAL A 23 -3.86 -4.06 3.10
C VAL A 23 -4.38 -5.32 2.43
N GLU A 24 -5.10 -6.16 3.17
CA GLU A 24 -5.58 -7.46 2.69
C GLU A 24 -6.54 -7.30 1.50
N GLY A 25 -7.44 -6.32 1.57
CA GLY A 25 -8.37 -6.05 0.48
C GLY A 25 -7.67 -5.62 -0.81
N ALA A 26 -6.55 -4.89 -0.70
CA ALA A 26 -5.77 -4.48 -1.88
C ALA A 26 -4.89 -5.62 -2.40
N THR A 27 -4.29 -6.42 -1.52
CA THR A 27 -3.45 -7.55 -1.94
C THR A 27 -4.24 -8.71 -2.53
N HIS A 28 -5.48 -8.92 -2.07
CA HIS A 28 -6.39 -9.91 -2.67
C HIS A 28 -6.74 -9.53 -4.12
N GLU A 29 -7.00 -8.26 -4.39
CA GLU A 29 -7.30 -7.77 -5.75
C GLU A 29 -6.08 -7.80 -6.68
N LEU A 30 -4.89 -7.51 -6.14
CA LEU A 30 -3.65 -7.46 -6.91
C LEU A 30 -2.90 -8.80 -6.97
N GLU A 31 -3.42 -9.83 -6.30
CA GLU A 31 -2.81 -11.16 -6.16
C GLU A 31 -1.33 -11.09 -5.72
N ILE A 32 -1.03 -10.19 -4.78
CA ILE A 32 0.31 -10.02 -4.21
C ILE A 32 0.34 -10.42 -2.74
N ASP A 33 1.54 -10.63 -2.23
CA ASP A 33 1.75 -10.94 -0.82
C ASP A 33 1.48 -9.71 0.09
N PRO A 34 0.62 -9.81 1.12
CA PRO A 34 0.31 -8.73 2.07
C PRO A 34 1.52 -8.10 2.75
N SER A 35 2.57 -8.88 3.02
CA SER A 35 3.78 -8.39 3.67
C SER A 35 4.59 -7.45 2.75
N ARG A 36 4.49 -7.62 1.42
CA ARG A 36 5.10 -6.69 0.46
C ARG A 36 4.40 -5.33 0.49
N LEU A 37 3.07 -5.33 0.42
CA LEU A 37 2.31 -4.09 0.42
C LEU A 37 2.43 -3.35 1.75
N SER A 38 2.46 -4.08 2.86
CA SER A 38 2.75 -3.50 4.18
C SER A 38 4.09 -2.77 4.19
N LYS A 39 5.16 -3.37 3.67
CA LYS A 39 6.47 -2.71 3.56
C LYS A 39 6.41 -1.45 2.70
N TRP A 40 5.74 -1.48 1.54
CA TRP A 40 5.66 -0.32 0.65
C TRP A 40 4.88 0.85 1.26
N ARG A 41 3.88 0.60 2.12
CA ARG A 41 3.15 1.69 2.81
C ARG A 41 4.04 2.51 3.73
N PHE A 42 5.08 1.90 4.30
CA PHE A 42 6.05 2.58 5.17
C PHE A 42 7.22 3.19 4.39
N ASP A 43 7.37 2.84 3.11
CA ASP A 43 8.44 3.33 2.25
C ASP A 43 8.06 4.69 1.65
N ARG A 44 8.87 5.71 1.92
CA ARG A 44 8.68 7.07 1.40
C ARG A 44 8.68 7.14 -0.13
N GLY A 45 9.38 6.24 -0.81
CA GLY A 45 9.43 6.17 -2.27
C GLY A 45 8.11 5.75 -2.90
N TYR A 46 7.29 5.00 -2.17
CA TYR A 46 6.00 4.49 -2.68
C TYR A 46 4.79 5.20 -2.07
N ASN A 47 4.94 5.83 -0.92
CA ASN A 47 3.89 6.61 -0.27
C ASN A 47 3.87 8.11 -0.67
N GLY A 48 4.45 8.48 -1.83
CA GLY A 48 4.37 9.84 -2.37
C GLY A 48 5.17 10.91 -1.59
N GLY A 49 6.17 10.51 -0.80
CA GLY A 49 6.98 11.44 0.02
C GLY A 49 6.25 12.07 1.21
N THR A 50 4.93 11.93 1.29
CA THR A 50 4.14 12.35 2.45
C THR A 50 4.22 11.26 3.50
N THR A 51 4.61 11.65 4.72
CA THR A 51 4.21 10.89 5.91
C THR A 51 2.68 10.85 5.88
N LEU A 52 2.13 9.70 5.51
CA LEU A 52 0.75 9.23 5.60
C LEU A 52 -0.31 10.28 6.00
N PRO A 53 -1.45 10.41 5.28
CA PRO A 53 -2.60 11.04 5.90
C PRO A 53 -2.89 10.29 7.20
N LYS A 54 -2.67 10.96 8.34
CA LYS A 54 -3.06 10.48 9.66
C LYS A 54 -4.53 10.16 9.55
N ASN A 55 -4.86 8.88 9.42
CA ASN A 55 -6.24 8.43 9.39
C ASN A 55 -6.82 8.78 10.76
N HIS A 56 -7.42 9.97 10.87
CA HIS A 56 -8.22 10.40 12.00
C HIS A 56 -9.51 9.57 11.97
N LYS A 57 -9.40 8.29 12.34
CA LYS A 57 -10.52 7.62 12.98
C LYS A 57 -10.31 7.79 14.47
N ILE A 58 -10.59 9.01 14.93
CA ILE A 58 -11.11 9.20 16.27
C ILE A 58 -12.47 8.52 16.24
N THR A 59 -12.64 7.45 16.99
CA THR A 59 -13.96 6.99 17.37
C THR A 59 -13.94 6.97 18.90
N LEU A 60 -14.81 7.82 19.46
CA LEU A 60 -15.04 8.08 20.88
C LEU A 60 -15.30 6.78 21.66
#